data_AF-A0A661WPK7-F1
#
_entry.id   AF-A0A661WPK7-F1
#
_cell.length_a   1.000
_cell.length_b   1.000
_cell.length_c   1.000
_cell.angle_alpha   90.00
_cell.angle_beta   90.00
_cell.angle_gamma   90.00
#
_symmetry.space_group_name_H-M   'P 1'
#
loop_
_entity.id
_entity.type
_entity.pdbx_description
1 polymer ?
#
loop_
_entity_poly.entity_id
_entity_poly.type
_entity_poly.pdbx_seq_one_letter_code
_entity_poly.pdbx_strand_id
1 'polypeptide(L)'
;MSNFNLKDNAAGPLDEVISRDEQRRLEEILKSLNENDQELLRLRFAAELTYQQLGDVIGKKEAAAKMSLVRLIKRMRVMWEENDE
;
A
#
# COMPACT_ATOMS: atom_id res chain seq x y z
N MET A 1 -16.41 41.16 -15.85
CA MET A 1 -15.13 40.58 -15.40
C MET A 1 -15.45 39.37 -14.54
N SER A 2 -15.55 38.20 -15.15
CA SER A 2 -15.87 36.96 -14.44
C SER A 2 -14.57 36.32 -14.00
N ASN A 3 -14.32 36.31 -12.69
CA ASN A 3 -13.22 35.57 -12.09
C ASN A 3 -13.47 34.07 -12.28
N PHE A 4 -12.77 33.46 -13.24
CA PHE A 4 -12.71 32.01 -13.37
C PHE A 4 -11.81 31.49 -12.26
N ASN A 5 -12.45 31.09 -11.16
CA ASN A 5 -11.80 30.47 -10.02
C ASN A 5 -11.30 29.08 -10.44
N LEU A 6 -10.04 29.00 -10.90
CA LEU A 6 -9.28 27.78 -11.19
C LEU A 6 -8.91 27.03 -9.89
N LYS A 7 -9.93 26.71 -9.09
CA LYS A 7 -9.81 25.78 -7.95
C LYS A 7 -10.79 24.62 -8.09
N ASP A 8 -10.95 24.13 -9.31
CA ASP A 8 -11.25 22.72 -9.49
C ASP A 8 -9.90 22.01 -9.61
N ASN A 9 -9.42 21.51 -8.47
CA ASN A 9 -8.35 20.52 -8.40
C ASN A 9 -8.93 19.17 -8.85
N ALA A 10 -9.55 19.14 -10.03
CA ALA A 10 -9.99 17.95 -10.71
C ALA A 10 -8.77 17.46 -11.46
N ALA A 11 -8.21 16.34 -11.03
CA ALA A 11 -7.19 15.58 -11.74
C ALA A 11 -7.52 15.61 -13.24
N GLY A 12 -6.59 16.10 -14.07
CA GLY A 12 -6.80 16.12 -15.52
C GLY A 12 -6.86 14.68 -16.07
N PRO A 13 -7.31 14.47 -17.32
CA PRO A 13 -7.35 13.14 -17.92
C PRO A 13 -6.01 12.37 -17.86
N LEU A 14 -4.88 13.08 -17.85
CA LEU A 14 -3.56 12.48 -17.68
C LEU A 14 -3.30 12.01 -16.25
N ASP A 15 -3.71 12.79 -15.24
CA ASP A 15 -3.57 12.43 -13.83
C ASP A 15 -4.43 11.20 -13.48
N GLU A 16 -5.61 11.07 -14.10
CA GLU A 16 -6.44 9.87 -13.97
C GLU A 16 -5.78 8.61 -14.56
N VAL A 17 -5.11 8.74 -15.71
CA VAL A 17 -4.38 7.62 -16.34
C VAL A 17 -3.20 7.20 -15.47
N ILE A 18 -2.40 8.15 -14.98
CA ILE A 18 -1.27 7.89 -14.07
C ILE A 18 -1.77 7.16 -12.81
N SER A 19 -2.86 7.63 -12.20
CA SER A 19 -3.43 7.00 -11.00
C SER A 19 -3.89 5.56 -11.24
N ARG A 20 -4.48 5.26 -12.41
CA ARG A 20 -4.90 3.90 -12.76
C ARG A 20 -3.71 2.96 -12.97
N ASP A 21 -2.64 3.46 -13.58
CA ASP A 21 -1.44 2.67 -13.81
C ASP A 21 -0.69 2.40 -12.50
N GLU A 22 -0.62 3.38 -11.59
CA GLU A 22 -0.13 3.18 -10.22
C GLU A 22 -0.97 2.15 -9.46
N GLN A 23 -2.30 2.22 -9.54
CA GLN A 23 -3.18 1.23 -8.90
C GLN A 23 -2.94 -0.19 -9.43
N ARG A 24 -2.87 -0.34 -10.76
CA ARG A 24 -2.62 -1.64 -11.41
C ARG A 24 -1.29 -2.24 -10.98
N ARG A 25 -0.25 -1.41 -10.92
CA ARG A 25 1.08 -1.82 -10.48
C ARG A 25 1.08 -2.28 -9.02
N LEU A 26 0.36 -1.57 -8.16
CA LEU A 26 0.22 -1.97 -6.75
C LEU A 26 -0.49 -3.32 -6.65
N GLU A 27 -1.56 -3.52 -7.43
CA GLU A 27 -2.26 -4.80 -7.47
C GLU A 27 -1.37 -5.95 -7.91
N GLU A 28 -0.50 -5.75 -8.91
CA GLU A 28 0.45 -6.77 -9.37
C GLU A 28 1.45 -7.14 -8.27
N ILE A 29 2.00 -6.13 -7.57
CA ILE A 29 2.87 -6.38 -6.42
C ILE A 29 2.11 -7.15 -5.34
N LEU A 30 0.88 -6.73 -4.98
CA LEU A 30 0.08 -7.43 -3.98
C LEU A 30 -0.22 -8.88 -4.36
N LYS A 31 -0.59 -9.14 -5.63
CA LYS A 31 -0.86 -10.49 -6.16
C LYS A 31 0.38 -11.39 -6.17
N SER A 32 1.58 -10.81 -6.25
CA SER A 32 2.84 -11.56 -6.22
C SER A 32 3.29 -11.96 -4.80
N LEU A 33 2.72 -11.35 -3.76
CA LEU A 33 3.03 -11.70 -2.38
C LEU A 33 2.44 -13.07 -2.03
N ASN A 34 3.12 -13.82 -1.15
CA ASN A 34 2.56 -15.02 -0.57
C ASN A 34 1.36 -14.69 0.35
N GLU A 35 0.53 -15.70 0.64
CA GLU A 35 -0.69 -15.54 1.45
C GLU A 35 -0.44 -14.93 2.84
N ASN A 36 0.66 -15.31 3.51
CA ASN A 36 0.96 -14.77 4.84
C ASN A 36 1.32 -13.29 4.80
N ASP A 37 2.05 -12.86 3.77
CA ASP A 37 2.40 -11.45 3.56
C ASP A 37 1.14 -10.63 3.18
N GLN A 38 0.28 -11.16 2.31
CA GLN A 38 -1.00 -10.51 2.00
C GLN A 38 -1.90 -10.40 3.24
N GLU A 39 -2.00 -11.45 4.04
CA GLU A 39 -2.79 -11.46 5.27
C GLU A 39 -2.27 -10.47 6.30
N LEU A 40 -0.94 -10.34 6.43
CA LEU A 40 -0.33 -9.35 7.32
C LEU A 40 -0.73 -7.91 6.93
N LEU A 41 -0.84 -7.63 5.63
CA LEU A 41 -1.31 -6.33 5.12
C LEU A 41 -2.80 -6.13 5.37
N ARG A 42 -3.63 -7.16 5.12
CA ARG A 42 -5.09 -7.11 5.39
C ARG A 42 -5.36 -6.82 6.86
N LEU A 43 -4.71 -7.56 7.76
CA LEU A 43 -4.84 -7.37 9.20
C LEU A 43 -4.41 -5.95 9.64
N ARG A 44 -3.30 -5.43 9.09
CA ARG A 44 -2.81 -4.11 9.47
C ARG A 44 -3.65 -2.96 8.94
N PHE A 45 -4.05 -3.01 7.66
CA PHE A 45 -4.59 -1.86 6.93
C PHE A 45 -6.10 -1.96 6.70
N ALA A 46 -6.63 -3.15 6.39
CA ALA A 46 -8.07 -3.32 6.20
C ALA A 46 -8.81 -3.52 7.53
N ALA A 47 -8.21 -4.25 8.47
CA ALA A 47 -8.76 -4.47 9.82
C ALA A 47 -8.20 -3.50 10.87
N GLU A 48 -7.31 -2.57 10.47
CA GLU A 48 -6.73 -1.52 11.32
C GLU A 48 -6.08 -2.00 12.63
N LEU A 49 -5.59 -3.24 12.68
CA LEU A 49 -4.99 -3.78 13.90
C LEU A 49 -3.72 -3.04 14.31
N THR A 50 -3.56 -2.84 15.62
CA THR A 50 -2.30 -2.35 16.21
C THR A 50 -1.20 -3.42 16.09
N TYR A 51 0.08 -3.04 16.27
CA TYR A 51 1.18 -4.02 16.23
C TYR A 51 1.07 -5.09 17.31
N GLN A 52 0.51 -4.73 18.47
CA GLN A 52 0.24 -5.66 19.55
C GLN A 52 -0.80 -6.70 19.10
N GLN A 53 -1.97 -6.26 18.64
CA GLN A 53 -3.04 -7.15 18.16
C GLN A 53 -2.58 -8.00 16.97
N LEU A 54 -1.78 -7.42 16.07
CA LEU A 54 -1.18 -8.16 14.96
C LEU A 54 -0.28 -9.29 15.46
N GLY A 55 0.54 -9.02 16.47
CA GLY A 55 1.36 -10.02 17.15
C GLY A 55 0.54 -11.14 17.75
N ASP A 56 -0.53 -10.80 18.47
CA ASP A 56 -1.44 -11.76 19.09
C ASP A 56 -2.08 -12.69 18.03
N VAL A 57 -2.54 -12.14 16.90
CA VAL A 57 -3.15 -12.92 15.80
C VAL A 57 -2.15 -13.84 15.10
N ILE A 58 -0.92 -13.39 14.86
CA ILE A 58 0.09 -14.18 14.11
C ILE A 58 1.02 -15.00 15.02
N GLY A 59 0.75 -15.06 16.33
CA GLY A 59 1.54 -15.83 17.30
C GLY A 59 2.95 -15.28 17.53
N LYS A 60 3.13 -13.96 17.46
CA LYS A 60 4.43 -13.27 17.62
C LYS A 60 4.36 -12.18 18.68
N LYS A 61 5.51 -11.84 19.26
CA LYS A 61 5.64 -10.61 20.06
C LYS A 61 5.40 -9.38 19.17
N GLU A 62 4.82 -8.32 19.73
CA GLU A 62 4.57 -7.05 19.05
C GLU A 62 5.76 -6.56 18.21
N ALA A 63 6.96 -6.51 18.80
CA ALA A 63 8.17 -6.07 18.11
C ALA A 63 8.50 -6.94 16.87
N ALA A 64 8.27 -8.25 16.94
CA ALA A 64 8.49 -9.15 15.82
C ALA A 64 7.43 -8.97 14.73
N ALA A 65 6.16 -8.71 15.10
CA ALA A 65 5.08 -8.38 14.16
C ALA A 65 5.37 -7.07 13.42
N LYS A 66 5.77 -6.02 14.15
CA LYS A 66 6.23 -4.75 13.57
C LYS A 66 7.37 -4.97 12.57
N MET A 67 8.39 -5.74 12.94
CA MET A 67 9.53 -6.00 12.05
C MET A 67 9.15 -6.83 10.83
N SER A 68 8.19 -7.76 10.95
CA SER A 68 7.62 -8.47 9.80
C SER A 68 6.97 -7.50 8.82
N LEU A 69 6.11 -6.59 9.30
CA LEU A 69 5.44 -5.61 8.43
C LEU A 69 6.43 -4.64 7.79
N VAL A 70 7.37 -4.08 8.56
CA VAL A 70 8.36 -3.12 8.04
C VAL A 70 9.21 -3.75 6.94
N ARG A 71 9.66 -5.00 7.10
CA ARG A 71 10.43 -5.71 6.08
C ARG A 71 9.59 -6.00 4.83
N LEU A 72 8.32 -6.34 5.00
CA LEU A 72 7.39 -6.54 3.88
C LEU A 72 7.21 -5.24 3.07
N ILE A 73 6.92 -4.13 3.72
CA ILE A 73 6.79 -2.82 3.06
C ILE A 73 8.08 -2.43 2.34
N LYS A 74 9.25 -2.68 2.95
CA LYS A 74 10.54 -2.42 2.30
C LYS A 74 10.72 -3.26 1.03
N ARG A 75 10.36 -4.55 1.05
CA ARG A 75 10.38 -5.41 -0.15
C ARG A 75 9.43 -4.90 -1.23
N MET A 76 8.20 -4.55 -0.86
CA MET A 76 7.22 -4.00 -1.81
C MET A 76 7.72 -2.71 -2.46
N ARG A 77 8.42 -1.85 -1.71
CA ARG A 77 9.06 -0.65 -2.27
C ARG A 77 10.12 -0.99 -3.32
N VAL A 78 10.97 -1.98 -3.07
CA VAL A 78 11.97 -2.41 -4.07
C VAL A 78 11.27 -2.93 -5.34
N MET A 79 10.21 -3.73 -5.20
CA MET A 79 9.42 -4.19 -6.36
C MET A 79 8.73 -3.02 -7.09
N TRP A 80 8.33 -1.99 -6.35
CA TRP A 80 7.84 -0.72 -6.87
C TRP A 80 8.95 0.18 -7.43
N GLU A 81 10.22 -0.14 -7.32
CA GLU A 81 11.28 0.62 -7.98
C GLU A 81 11.76 -0.15 -9.22
N GLU A 82 11.82 -1.49 -9.14
CA GLU A 82 12.21 -2.37 -10.24
C GLU A 82 11.21 -2.37 -11.41
N ASN A 83 9.91 -2.24 -11.15
CA ASN A 83 8.90 -2.19 -12.23
C ASN A 83 8.76 -0.78 -12.87
N ASP A 84 9.58 0.21 -12.47
CA ASP A 84 9.55 1.60 -12.98
C ASP A 84 10.60 1.83 -14.10
N GLU A 85 11.51 0.87 -14.29
CA GLU A 85 12.50 0.81 -15.38
C GLU A 85 11.98 0.02 -16.59
#